data_AF-A0A3S0N903-F1
#
_entry.id   AF-A0A3S0N903-F1
#
_cell.length_a   1.000
_cell.length_b   1.000
_cell.length_c   1.000
_cell.angle_alpha   90.00
_cell.angle_beta   90.00
_cell.angle_gamma   90.00
#
_symmetry.space_group_name_H-M   'P 1'
#
loop_
_entity.id
_entity.type
_entity.pdbx_description
1 polymer ?
#
loop_
_entity_poly.entity_id
_entity_poly.type
_entity_poly.pdbx_seq_one_letter_code
_entity_poly.pdbx_strand_id
1 'polypeptide(L)'
;MTGRAAISRQLPGSLCYFIGGMLLYFNFDKFIQHKNTLFIIAMITVWIDLIFNIKLFSPMMISIIVLYIAYSFKFLNNFGKYGDFTYGIYIFHFPIIRVFQTLGLFEDYNPYVMSLVCMLTVIGVGIASWHFYEKRFL
;
A
#
# COMPACT_ATOMS: atom_id res chain seq x y z
N MET A 1 -18.54 2.75 -22.53
CA MET A 1 -18.71 2.29 -21.12
C MET A 1 -17.51 2.67 -20.24
N THR A 2 -16.94 3.87 -20.41
CA THR A 2 -15.70 4.32 -19.72
C THR A 2 -15.95 5.22 -18.49
N GLY A 3 -17.18 5.73 -18.30
CA GLY A 3 -17.50 6.71 -17.25
C GLY A 3 -17.61 6.14 -15.83
N ARG A 4 -18.14 4.92 -15.64
CA ARG A 4 -18.35 4.33 -14.29
C ARG A 4 -17.03 4.03 -13.57
N ALA A 5 -16.02 3.55 -14.31
CA ALA A 5 -14.69 3.26 -13.76
C ALA A 5 -13.91 4.54 -13.38
N ALA A 6 -14.20 5.67 -14.03
CA ALA A 6 -13.61 6.96 -13.67
C ALA A 6 -14.15 7.47 -12.33
N ILE A 7 -15.47 7.37 -12.10
CA ILE A 7 -16.11 7.80 -10.85
C ILE A 7 -15.66 6.95 -9.66
N SER A 8 -15.51 5.63 -9.82
CA SER A 8 -15.02 4.77 -8.73
C SER A 8 -13.57 5.07 -8.30
N ARG A 9 -12.80 5.78 -9.13
CA ARG A 9 -11.41 6.20 -8.84
C ARG A 9 -11.33 7.62 -8.27
N GLN A 10 -12.46 8.31 -8.13
CA GLN A 10 -12.51 9.63 -7.49
C GLN A 10 -12.54 9.51 -5.97
N LEU A 11 -12.36 10.63 -5.27
CA LEU A 11 -12.28 10.68 -3.81
C LEU A 11 -13.39 9.87 -3.10
N PRO A 12 -14.69 9.96 -3.45
CA PRO A 12 -15.72 9.18 -2.76
C PRO A 12 -15.52 7.66 -2.89
N GLY A 13 -15.05 7.20 -4.06
CA GLY A 13 -14.77 5.80 -4.33
C GLY A 13 -13.55 5.29 -3.57
N SER A 14 -12.49 6.09 -3.45
CA SER A 14 -11.30 5.74 -2.66
C SER A 14 -11.52 5.84 -1.15
N LEU A 15 -12.39 6.75 -0.70
CA LEU A 15 -12.69 6.98 0.71
C LEU A 15 -13.29 5.76 1.41
N CYS A 16 -14.01 4.88 0.69
CA CYS A 16 -14.58 3.68 1.31
C CYS A 16 -13.53 2.74 1.92
N TYR A 17 -12.32 2.68 1.34
CA TYR A 17 -11.20 1.91 1.86
C TYR A 17 -10.58 2.55 3.10
N PHE A 18 -10.55 3.89 3.13
CA PHE A 18 -10.07 4.64 4.30
C PHE A 18 -11.05 4.51 5.47
N ILE A 19 -12.36 4.64 5.21
CA ILE A 19 -13.41 4.53 6.24
C ILE A 19 -13.41 3.15 6.89
N GLY A 20 -13.18 2.07 6.13
CA GLY A 20 -13.08 0.71 6.69
C GLY A 20 -11.96 0.60 7.74
N GLY A 21 -10.78 1.14 7.43
CA GLY A 21 -9.67 1.22 8.38
C GLY A 21 -10.01 2.07 9.61
N MET A 22 -10.66 3.22 9.40
CA MET A 22 -11.09 4.12 10.48
C MET A 22 -12.08 3.44 11.43
N LEU A 23 -13.07 2.71 10.91
CA LEU A 23 -14.05 1.96 11.72
C LEU A 23 -13.39 0.89 12.59
N LEU A 24 -12.44 0.15 12.03
CA LEU A 24 -11.67 -0.84 12.78
C LEU A 24 -10.79 -0.20 13.85
N TYR A 25 -10.19 0.96 13.54
CA TYR A 25 -9.39 1.71 14.51
C TYR A 25 -10.24 2.28 15.66
N PHE A 26 -11.44 2.81 15.39
CA PHE A 26 -12.34 3.25 16.47
C PHE A 26 -12.83 2.11 17.35
N ASN A 27 -12.84 0.88 16.83
CA ASN A 27 -13.22 -0.34 17.56
C ASN A 27 -12.00 -1.24 17.80
N PHE A 28 -10.82 -0.66 17.99
CA PHE A 28 -9.56 -1.39 17.95
C PHE A 28 -9.49 -2.54 18.95
N ASP A 29 -9.93 -2.35 20.19
CA ASP A 29 -9.89 -3.40 21.21
C ASP A 29 -10.73 -4.61 20.81
N LYS A 30 -11.94 -4.36 20.30
CA LYS A 30 -12.83 -5.40 19.78
C LYS A 30 -12.24 -6.09 18.55
N PHE A 31 -11.60 -5.32 17.66
CA PHE A 31 -10.90 -5.86 16.50
C PHE A 31 -9.78 -6.80 16.94
N ILE A 32 -8.89 -6.37 17.83
CA ILE A 32 -7.77 -7.19 18.31
C ILE A 32 -8.26 -8.47 18.99
N GLN A 33 -9.33 -8.39 19.78
CA GLN A 33 -9.95 -9.56 20.42
C GLN A 33 -10.45 -10.60 19.40
N HIS A 34 -10.99 -10.16 18.26
CA HIS A 34 -11.63 -11.03 17.26
C HIS A 34 -10.85 -11.15 15.95
N LYS A 35 -9.60 -10.65 15.89
CA LYS A 35 -8.88 -10.44 14.63
C LYS A 35 -8.72 -11.70 13.78
N ASN A 36 -8.52 -12.86 14.40
CA ASN A 36 -8.37 -14.14 13.70
C ASN A 36 -9.68 -14.56 13.02
N THR A 37 -10.80 -14.46 13.74
CA THR A 37 -12.14 -14.77 13.20
C THR A 37 -12.50 -13.80 12.09
N LEU A 38 -12.29 -12.51 12.30
CA LEU A 38 -12.53 -11.48 11.29
C LEU A 38 -11.66 -11.70 10.04
N PHE A 39 -10.41 -12.11 10.20
CA PHE A 39 -9.52 -12.43 9.09
C PHE A 39 -10.03 -13.63 8.26
N ILE A 40 -10.47 -14.70 8.92
CA ILE A 40 -11.06 -15.86 8.23
C ILE A 40 -12.31 -15.45 7.45
N ILE A 41 -13.20 -14.67 8.06
CA ILE A 41 -14.41 -14.14 7.40
C ILE A 41 -14.02 -13.27 6.20
N ALA A 42 -13.03 -12.38 6.35
CA ALA A 42 -12.56 -11.53 5.27
C ALA A 42 -11.96 -12.35 4.12
N MET A 43 -11.18 -13.39 4.39
CA MET A 43 -10.63 -14.27 3.36
C MET A 43 -11.73 -15.03 2.62
N ILE A 44 -12.69 -15.64 3.34
CA ILE A 44 -13.81 -16.35 2.71
C ILE A 44 -14.60 -15.42 1.80
N THR A 45 -14.94 -14.24 2.29
CA THR A 45 -15.69 -13.25 1.51
C THR A 45 -14.90 -12.76 0.29
N VAL A 46 -13.57 -12.64 0.36
CA VAL A 46 -12.72 -12.28 -0.81
C VAL A 46 -12.85 -13.35 -1.89
N TRP A 47 -12.75 -14.62 -1.49
CA TRP A 47 -12.90 -15.73 -2.43
C TRP A 47 -14.29 -15.80 -3.04
N ILE A 48 -15.35 -15.53 -2.27
CA ILE A 48 -16.72 -15.43 -2.80
C ILE A 48 -16.83 -14.29 -3.83
N ASP A 49 -16.36 -13.09 -3.48
CA ASP A 49 -16.35 -11.94 -4.40
C ASP A 49 -15.65 -12.28 -5.73
N LEU A 50 -14.51 -12.98 -5.66
CA LEU A 50 -13.72 -13.39 -6.83
C LEU A 50 -14.42 -14.47 -7.68
N ILE A 51 -15.00 -15.50 -7.07
CA ILE A 51 -15.65 -16.62 -7.78
C ILE A 51 -16.93 -16.17 -8.47
N PHE A 52 -17.75 -15.37 -7.77
CA PHE A 52 -19.05 -14.94 -8.28
C PHE A 52 -19.00 -13.60 -9.02
N ASN A 53 -17.82 -12.97 -9.11
CA ASN A 53 -17.60 -11.66 -9.74
C ASN A 53 -18.52 -10.56 -9.15
N ILE A 54 -18.69 -10.58 -7.83
CA ILE A 54 -19.48 -9.61 -7.06
C ILE A 54 -18.56 -8.76 -6.17
N LYS A 55 -19.09 -7.66 -5.64
CA LYS A 55 -18.39 -6.80 -4.68
C LYS A 55 -19.31 -6.55 -3.48
N LEU A 56 -19.20 -7.40 -2.47
CA LEU A 56 -20.02 -7.32 -1.26
C LEU A 56 -19.47 -6.28 -0.28
N PHE A 57 -18.37 -6.63 0.42
CA PHE A 57 -17.78 -5.84 1.49
C PHE A 57 -16.30 -5.54 1.22
N SER A 58 -15.89 -5.53 -0.05
CA SER A 58 -14.50 -5.51 -0.47
C SER A 58 -13.64 -4.44 0.25
N PRO A 59 -14.12 -3.18 0.47
CA PRO A 59 -13.34 -2.19 1.22
C PRO A 59 -13.08 -2.55 2.69
N MET A 60 -14.07 -3.11 3.37
CA MET A 60 -13.94 -3.54 4.76
C MET A 60 -13.02 -4.77 4.87
N MET A 61 -13.14 -5.70 3.93
CA MET A 61 -12.33 -6.91 3.89
C MET A 61 -10.84 -6.60 3.73
N ILE A 62 -10.49 -5.66 2.83
CA ILE A 62 -9.12 -5.18 2.69
C ILE A 62 -8.62 -4.55 3.99
N SER A 63 -9.45 -3.73 4.64
CA SER A 63 -9.10 -3.08 5.91
C SER A 63 -8.78 -4.11 7.00
N ILE A 64 -9.60 -5.16 7.12
CA ILE A 64 -9.40 -6.26 8.07
C ILE A 64 -8.09 -6.99 7.77
N ILE A 65 -7.85 -7.36 6.51
CA ILE A 65 -6.65 -8.11 6.09
C ILE A 65 -5.38 -7.29 6.37
N VAL A 66 -5.35 -6.02 5.98
CA VAL A 66 -4.19 -5.14 6.17
C VAL A 66 -3.89 -4.95 7.66
N LEU A 67 -4.90 -4.62 8.48
CA LEU A 67 -4.69 -4.46 9.92
C LEU A 67 -4.36 -5.78 10.60
N TYR A 68 -4.93 -6.90 10.16
CA TYR A 68 -4.58 -8.21 10.70
C TYR A 68 -3.09 -8.51 10.49
N ILE A 69 -2.56 -8.27 9.28
CA ILE A 69 -1.15 -8.46 8.97
C ILE A 69 -0.30 -7.54 9.83
N ALA A 70 -0.60 -6.24 9.87
CA ALA A 70 0.15 -5.24 10.63
C ALA A 70 0.25 -5.58 12.13
N TYR A 71 -0.85 -6.05 12.74
CA TYR A 71 -0.91 -6.35 14.17
C TYR A 71 -0.66 -7.82 14.54
N SER A 72 -0.38 -8.69 13.57
CA SER A 72 -0.01 -10.09 13.82
C SER A 72 1.47 -10.35 13.56
N PHE A 73 2.07 -9.64 12.61
CA PHE A 73 3.48 -9.81 12.25
C PHE A 73 4.35 -8.70 12.86
N LYS A 74 4.66 -8.84 14.16
CA LYS A 74 5.46 -7.85 14.91
C LYS A 74 6.81 -7.51 14.27
N PHE A 75 7.41 -8.40 13.50
CA PHE A 75 8.69 -8.14 12.83
C PHE A 75 8.59 -7.01 11.78
N LEU A 76 7.42 -6.81 11.18
CA LEU A 76 7.17 -5.71 10.23
C LEU A 76 7.15 -4.34 10.92
N ASN A 77 6.89 -4.31 12.24
CA ASN A 77 6.75 -3.06 12.99
C ASN A 77 8.10 -2.38 13.30
N ASN A 78 9.23 -3.06 13.03
CA ASN A 78 10.57 -2.50 13.24
C ASN A 78 11.07 -1.65 12.07
N PHE A 79 10.31 -1.54 10.98
CA PHE A 79 10.76 -0.86 9.76
C PHE A 79 11.06 0.63 9.98
N GLY A 80 10.29 1.30 10.85
CA GLY A 80 10.51 2.72 11.21
C GLY A 80 11.69 2.97 12.15
N LYS A 81 12.36 1.94 12.68
CA LYS A 81 13.50 2.11 13.61
C LYS A 81 14.66 2.89 13.00
N TYR A 82 14.82 2.84 11.67
CA TYR A 82 15.94 3.45 10.95
C TYR A 82 15.60 4.82 10.34
N GLY A 83 14.40 5.34 10.63
CA GLY A 83 13.94 6.65 10.15
C GLY A 83 12.73 6.58 9.23
N ASP A 84 12.16 7.74 8.92
CA ASP A 84 10.99 7.86 8.04
C ASP A 84 11.41 8.11 6.59
N PHE A 85 12.07 7.11 6.00
CA PHE A 85 12.44 7.15 4.58
C PHE A 85 11.24 6.94 3.63
N THR A 86 10.05 6.65 4.16
CA THR A 86 8.84 6.44 3.34
C THR A 86 8.41 7.73 2.64
N TYR A 87 8.65 8.88 3.29
CA TYR A 87 8.40 10.19 2.71
C TYR A 87 9.29 10.46 1.49
N GLY A 88 10.60 10.25 1.61
CA GLY A 88 11.54 10.38 0.49
C GLY A 88 11.18 9.44 -0.68
N ILE A 89 10.86 8.18 -0.40
CA ILE A 89 10.39 7.23 -1.42
C ILE A 89 9.14 7.77 -2.14
N TYR A 90 8.17 8.31 -1.40
CA TYR A 90 6.96 8.89 -1.98
C TYR A 90 7.25 10.08 -2.90
N ILE A 91 8.22 10.95 -2.57
CA ILE A 91 8.58 12.07 -3.45
C ILE A 91 9.34 11.58 -4.68
N PHE A 92 10.34 10.73 -4.51
CA PHE A 92 11.31 10.42 -5.56
C PHE A 92 10.87 9.29 -6.49
N HIS A 93 9.88 8.45 -6.13
CA HIS A 93 9.47 7.34 -6.99
C HIS A 93 9.05 7.82 -8.39
N PHE A 94 8.19 8.84 -8.48
CA PHE A 94 7.67 9.31 -9.75
C PHE A 94 8.75 9.87 -10.69
N PRO A 95 9.59 10.84 -10.29
CA PRO A 95 10.62 11.37 -11.19
C PRO A 95 11.65 10.32 -11.60
N ILE A 96 12.04 9.39 -10.71
CA ILE A 96 12.99 8.32 -11.04
C ILE A 96 12.39 7.36 -12.08
N ILE A 97 11.14 6.90 -11.89
CA ILE A 97 10.45 6.06 -12.86
C ILE A 97 10.35 6.77 -14.22
N ARG A 98 10.08 8.08 -14.22
CA ARG A 98 10.06 8.89 -15.44
C ARG A 98 11.40 8.93 -16.14
N VAL A 99 12.51 9.11 -15.42
CA VAL A 99 13.86 9.06 -16.01
C VAL A 99 14.13 7.70 -16.64
N PHE A 100 13.80 6.60 -15.96
CA PHE A 100 13.97 5.25 -16.52
C PHE A 100 13.18 5.06 -17.81
N GLN A 101 11.93 5.53 -17.85
CA GLN A 101 11.10 5.48 -19.04
C GLN A 101 11.65 6.35 -20.17
N THR A 102 12.05 7.59 -19.88
CA THR A 102 12.56 8.54 -20.89
C THR A 102 13.88 8.07 -21.51
N LEU A 103 14.71 7.38 -20.72
CA LEU A 103 15.95 6.77 -21.20
C LEU A 103 15.73 5.44 -21.94
N GLY A 104 14.48 4.99 -22.12
CA GLY A 104 14.18 3.73 -22.81
C GLY A 104 14.57 2.48 -22.01
N LEU A 105 14.95 2.60 -20.73
CA LEU A 105 15.55 1.47 -19.99
C LEU A 105 14.61 0.26 -19.89
N PHE A 106 13.30 0.48 -19.76
CA PHE A 106 12.32 -0.61 -19.73
C PHE A 106 12.08 -1.28 -21.10
N GLU A 107 12.42 -0.60 -22.19
CA GLU A 107 12.25 -1.09 -23.56
C GLU A 107 13.54 -1.76 -24.08
N ASP A 108 14.68 -1.14 -23.81
CA ASP A 108 16.00 -1.57 -24.29
C ASP A 108 16.56 -2.77 -23.51
N TYR A 109 16.11 -2.99 -22.28
CA TYR A 109 16.56 -4.08 -21.40
C TYR A 109 15.40 -4.91 -20.86
N ASN A 110 15.72 -5.99 -20.14
CA ASN A 110 14.68 -6.81 -19.51
C ASN A 110 13.86 -5.95 -18.51
N PRO A 111 12.54 -5.78 -18.74
CA PRO A 111 11.72 -4.86 -17.96
C PRO A 111 11.58 -5.28 -16.50
N TYR A 112 11.63 -6.57 -16.19
CA TYR A 112 11.58 -7.07 -14.82
C TYR A 112 12.85 -6.71 -14.04
N VAL A 113 14.01 -6.86 -14.69
CA VAL A 113 15.30 -6.47 -14.10
C VAL A 113 15.35 -4.96 -13.90
N MET A 114 14.95 -4.18 -14.90
CA MET A 114 14.93 -2.72 -14.80
C MET A 114 13.90 -2.20 -13.79
N SER A 115 12.78 -2.90 -13.61
CA SER A 115 11.82 -2.61 -12.54
C SER A 115 12.45 -2.81 -11.16
N LEU A 116 13.22 -3.89 -10.97
CA LEU A 116 13.96 -4.14 -9.74
C LEU A 116 15.03 -3.06 -9.49
N VAL A 117 15.81 -2.72 -10.52
CA VAL A 117 16.84 -1.66 -10.44
C VAL A 117 16.21 -0.31 -10.14
N CYS A 118 15.10 0.04 -10.79
CA CYS A 118 14.35 1.26 -10.55
C CYS A 118 13.85 1.33 -9.10
N MET A 119 13.23 0.26 -8.61
CA MET A 119 12.76 0.16 -7.23
C MET A 119 13.90 0.35 -6.21
N LEU A 120 15.05 -0.32 -6.42
CA LEU A 120 16.22 -0.16 -5.56
C LEU A 120 16.78 1.26 -5.61
N THR A 121 16.76 1.90 -6.79
CA THR A 121 17.19 3.29 -6.96
C THR A 121 16.28 4.23 -6.17
N VAL A 122 14.95 4.07 -6.26
CA VAL A 122 13.99 4.85 -5.50
C VAL A 122 14.21 4.70 -3.99
N ILE A 123 14.37 3.47 -3.52
CA ILE A 123 14.62 3.18 -2.10
C ILE A 123 15.94 3.81 -1.66
N GLY A 124 17.01 3.65 -2.44
CA GLY A 124 18.32 4.21 -2.14
C GLY A 124 18.29 5.74 -2.05
N VAL A 125 17.63 6.41 -2.99
CA VAL A 125 17.45 7.87 -2.97
C VAL A 125 16.57 8.31 -1.79
N GLY A 126 15.49 7.59 -1.48
CA GLY A 126 14.64 7.89 -0.31
C GLY A 126 15.41 7.79 1.01
N ILE A 127 16.23 6.74 1.19
CA ILE A 127 17.08 6.58 2.36
C ILE A 127 18.16 7.68 2.41
N ALA A 128 18.77 8.03 1.27
CA ALA A 128 19.73 9.11 1.20
C ALA A 128 19.10 10.47 1.57
N SER A 129 17.91 10.77 1.05
CA SER A 129 17.15 11.98 1.38
C SER A 129 16.93 12.12 2.88
N TRP A 130 16.51 11.04 3.54
CA TRP A 130 16.32 11.00 4.98
C TRP A 130 17.60 11.39 5.74
N HIS A 131 18.74 10.76 5.41
CA HIS A 131 19.98 10.96 6.15
C HIS A 131 20.69 12.28 5.85
N PHE A 132 20.59 12.78 4.62
CA PHE A 132 21.30 14.00 4.20
C PHE A 132 20.51 15.29 4.44
N TYR A 133 19.19 15.23 4.34
CA TYR A 133 18.33 16.42 4.41
C TYR A 133 17.31 16.32 5.54
N GLU A 134 16.38 15.38 5.48
CA GLU A 134 15.16 15.41 6.31
C GLU A 134 15.45 15.28 7.81
N LYS A 135 16.35 14.38 8.19
CA LYS A 135 16.73 14.15 9.59
C LYS A 135 17.31 15.39 10.28
N ARG A 136 17.81 16.39 9.54
CA ARG A 136 18.36 17.63 10.14
C ARG A 136 17.26 18.61 10.56
N PHE A 137 16.06 18.46 10.02
CA PHE A 137 14.92 19.38 10.24
C PHE A 137 13.85 18.79 11.16
N LEU A 138 14.04 17.57 11.65
CA LEU A 138 13.20 16.84 12.61
C LEU A 138 13.96 16.63 13.91
#